data_AF-A0A953Y8A0-F1
#
_entry.id   AF-A0A953Y8A0-F1
#
_cell.length_a   1.000
_cell.length_b   1.000
_cell.length_c   1.000
_cell.angle_alpha   90.00
_cell.angle_beta   90.00
_cell.angle_gamma   90.00
#
_symmetry.space_group_name_H-M   'P 1'
#
loop_
_entity.id
_entity.type
_entity.pdbx_description
1 polymer ?
#
loop_
_entity_poly.entity_id
_entity_poly.type
_entity_poly.pdbx_seq_one_letter_code
_entity_poly.pdbx_strand_id
1 'polypeptide(L)'
;MSRGVSVWRPAGSDPPRTLAYRAPLPGLGEAELSYSFEPHSEGTRVTQRCVFRPDGLRGRLYWHAVRPAHGLVFGAMLRGAVRLAEARARAAG
;
A
#
# COMPACT_ATOMS: atom_id res chain seq x y z
N MET A 1 -2.20 -10.74 18.67
CA MET A 1 -1.28 -9.80 17.99
C MET A 1 -1.04 -10.31 16.58
N SER A 2 -1.77 -9.80 15.58
CA SER A 2 -1.52 -10.19 14.18
C SER A 2 -0.31 -9.42 13.68
N ARG A 3 0.82 -10.12 13.48
CA ARG A 3 1.97 -9.58 12.76
C ARG A 3 1.58 -9.51 11.30
N GLY A 4 1.41 -8.31 10.76
CA GLY A 4 1.25 -8.15 9.32
C GLY A 4 2.49 -8.69 8.63
N VAL A 5 2.29 -9.58 7.65
CA VAL A 5 3.41 -10.16 6.91
C VAL A 5 3.87 -9.11 5.90
N SER A 6 5.05 -8.56 6.13
CA SER A 6 5.77 -7.76 5.15
C SER A 6 6.61 -8.71 4.30
N VAL A 7 6.11 -9.06 3.11
CA VAL A 7 6.93 -9.82 2.16
C VAL A 7 7.77 -8.83 1.39
N TRP A 8 9.04 -8.72 1.76
CA TRP A 8 10.04 -8.12 0.90
C TRP A 8 10.43 -9.16 -0.14
N ARG A 9 10.10 -8.93 -1.41
CA ARG A 9 10.68 -9.72 -2.50
C ARG A 9 11.96 -9.00 -2.96
N PRO A 10 13.13 -9.68 -2.99
CA PRO A 10 14.30 -9.15 -3.66
C PRO A 10 13.94 -8.77 -5.10
N ALA A 11 14.26 -7.54 -5.50
CA ALA A 11 14.06 -7.08 -6.86
C ALA A 11 15.14 -7.69 -7.77
N GLY A 12 14.69 -8.28 -8.89
CA GLY A 12 15.50 -8.88 -9.96
C GLY A 12 14.58 -9.39 -11.09
N SER A 13 14.39 -8.72 -12.22
CA SER A 13 15.21 -7.64 -12.77
C SER A 13 14.43 -6.60 -13.58
N ASP A 14 14.75 -5.35 -13.25
CA ASP A 14 14.63 -4.07 -13.96
C ASP A 14 13.33 -3.70 -14.69
N PRO A 15 12.50 -2.80 -14.11
CA PRO A 15 12.33 -2.53 -12.67
C PRO A 15 10.87 -2.71 -12.23
N PRO A 16 10.56 -3.36 -11.08
CA PRO A 16 10.28 -2.57 -9.86
C PRO A 16 10.63 -3.20 -8.50
N ARG A 17 10.99 -2.34 -7.54
CA ARG A 17 11.07 -2.68 -6.10
C ARG A 17 9.65 -2.75 -5.55
N THR A 18 9.27 -3.82 -4.83
CA THR A 18 7.90 -3.97 -4.31
C THR A 18 7.89 -4.24 -2.80
N LEU A 19 7.12 -3.44 -2.05
CA LEU A 19 6.83 -3.64 -0.63
C LEU A 19 5.36 -4.03 -0.48
N ALA A 20 5.06 -5.19 0.09
CA ALA A 20 3.68 -5.62 0.36
C ALA A 20 3.48 -5.85 1.86
N TYR A 21 2.39 -5.30 2.39
CA TYR A 21 1.91 -5.50 3.75
C TYR A 21 0.55 -6.16 3.71
N ARG A 22 0.37 -7.22 4.48
CA ARG A 22 -0.88 -7.97 4.55
C ARG A 22 -1.32 -8.07 6.00
N ALA A 23 -2.57 -7.70 6.25
CA ALA A 23 -3.17 -7.69 7.58
C ALA A 23 -4.53 -8.37 7.57
N PRO A 24 -4.78 -9.33 8.47
CA PRO A 24 -6.12 -9.86 8.70
C PRO A 24 -6.96 -8.84 9.47
N LEU A 25 -8.23 -8.76 9.10
CA LEU A 25 -9.29 -8.02 9.80
C LEU A 25 -10.27 -9.06 10.39
N PRO A 26 -10.18 -9.38 11.69
CA PRO A 26 -11.00 -10.42 12.32
C PRO A 26 -12.49 -10.24 12.03
N GLY A 27 -13.12 -11.30 11.50
CA GLY A 27 -14.55 -11.32 11.19
C GLY A 27 -14.98 -10.48 9.97
N LEU A 28 -14.04 -9.85 9.26
CA LEU A 28 -14.31 -9.04 8.07
C LEU A 28 -13.56 -9.52 6.83
N GLY A 29 -12.36 -10.09 6.98
CA GLY A 29 -11.56 -10.60 5.88
C GLY A 29 -10.09 -10.23 5.99
N GLU A 30 -9.44 -10.00 4.86
CA GLU A 30 -8.01 -9.70 4.78
C GLU A 30 -7.73 -8.50 3.87
N ALA A 31 -6.83 -7.62 4.31
CA ALA A 31 -6.35 -6.51 3.51
C ALA A 31 -4.89 -6.70 3.12
N GLU A 32 -4.56 -6.36 1.88
CA GLU A 32 -3.20 -6.28 1.36
C GLU A 32 -2.98 -4.88 0.78
N LEU A 33 -1.87 -4.26 1.15
CA LEU A 33 -1.40 -2.99 0.64
C LEU A 33 0.01 -3.18 0.09
N SER A 34 0.20 -2.91 -1.19
CA SER A 34 1.51 -2.98 -1.84
C SER A 34 1.91 -1.68 -2.52
N TYR A 35 3.21 -1.48 -2.62
CA TYR A 35 3.85 -0.36 -3.31
C TYR A 35 4.86 -0.91 -4.30
N SER A 36 4.79 -0.49 -5.57
CA SER A 36 5.85 -0.70 -6.56
C SER A 36 6.54 0.61 -6.90
N PHE A 37 7.84 0.55 -7.15
CA PHE A 37 8.67 1.70 -7.50
C PHE A 37 9.40 1.42 -8.81
N GLU A 38 9.12 2.24 -9.82
CA GLU A 38 9.66 2.14 -11.18
C GLU A 38 10.41 3.44 -11.52
N PRO A 39 11.68 3.39 -11.95
CA PRO A 39 12.34 4.49 -12.63
C PRO A 39 11.45 5.10 -13.71
N HIS A 40 11.42 6.43 -13.77
CA HIS A 40 10.72 7.22 -14.76
C HIS A 40 11.64 8.36 -15.20
N SER A 41 11.40 8.94 -16.38
CA SER A 41 12.27 9.96 -17.00
C SER A 41 12.65 11.13 -16.09
N GLU A 42 11.77 11.50 -15.16
CA GLU A 42 11.94 12.64 -14.24
C GLU A 42 11.92 12.23 -12.76
N GLY A 43 12.04 10.93 -12.45
CA GLY A 43 12.03 10.46 -11.07
C GLY A 43 11.62 9.00 -10.91
N THR A 44 10.70 8.74 -9.98
CA THR A 44 10.21 7.40 -9.69
C THR A 44 8.69 7.38 -9.71
N ARG A 45 8.12 6.52 -10.54
CA ARG A 45 6.70 6.21 -10.51
C ARG A 45 6.43 5.26 -9.35
N VAL A 46 5.54 5.69 -8.45
CA VAL A 46 5.11 4.87 -7.31
C VAL A 46 3.67 4.42 -7.53
N THR A 47 3.46 3.11 -7.58
CA THR A 47 2.10 2.54 -7.67
C THR A 47 1.71 1.93 -6.34
N GLN A 48 0.67 2.47 -5.72
CA GLN A 48 0.07 1.91 -4.51
C GLN A 48 -1.16 1.08 -4.88
N ARG A 49 -1.18 -0.19 -4.47
CA ARG A 49 -2.28 -1.12 -4.71
C ARG A 49 -2.84 -1.59 -3.38
N CYS A 50 -4.14 -1.40 -3.17
CA CYS A 50 -4.84 -1.97 -2.03
C CYS A 50 -5.87 -3.01 -2.50
N VAL A 51 -5.81 -4.20 -1.92
CA VAL A 51 -6.72 -5.32 -2.20
C VAL A 51 -7.36 -5.72 -0.87
N PHE A 52 -8.69 -5.77 -0.86
CA PHE A 52 -9.45 -6.32 0.26
C PHE A 52 -10.16 -7.60 -0.17
N ARG A 53 -9.99 -8.67 0.60
CA ARG A 53 -10.63 -9.97 0.43
C ARG A 53 -11.67 -10.14 1.55
N PRO A 54 -12.95 -9.80 1.31
CA PRO A 54 -13.97 -9.86 2.35
C PRO A 54 -14.39 -11.30 2.66
N ASP A 55 -14.57 -11.59 3.96
CA ASP A 55 -15.15 -12.83 4.44
C ASP A 55 -16.63 -12.63 4.82
N GLY A 56 -17.50 -13.51 4.32
CA GLY A 56 -18.93 -13.52 4.63
C GLY A 56 -19.67 -12.22 4.25
N LEU A 57 -20.86 -12.03 4.82
CA LEU A 57 -21.72 -10.86 4.56
C LEU A 57 -21.22 -9.59 5.25
N ARG A 58 -20.69 -9.72 6.47
CA ARG A 58 -20.16 -8.60 7.28
C ARG A 58 -18.98 -7.93 6.58
N GLY A 59 -18.06 -8.73 6.03
CA GLY A 59 -16.92 -8.24 5.25
C GLY A 59 -17.35 -7.47 4.01
N ARG A 60 -18.35 -7.96 3.27
CA ARG A 60 -18.88 -7.27 2.08
C ARG A 60 -19.57 -5.96 2.45
N LEU A 61 -20.40 -5.95 3.49
CA LEU A 61 -21.08 -4.74 3.95
C LEU A 61 -20.08 -3.67 4.39
N TYR A 62 -19.07 -4.07 5.19
CA TYR A 62 -17.96 -3.21 5.55
C TYR A 62 -17.27 -2.64 4.30
N TRP A 63 -16.90 -3.51 3.35
CA TRP A 63 -16.24 -3.10 2.12
C TRP A 63 -17.03 -2.04 1.35
N HIS A 64 -18.34 -2.24 1.17
CA HIS A 64 -19.20 -1.27 0.47
C HIS A 64 -19.30 0.07 1.21
N ALA A 65 -19.35 0.05 2.55
CA ALA A 65 -19.41 1.27 3.35
C ALA A 65 -18.12 2.10 3.26
N VAL A 66 -16.95 1.44 3.28
CA VAL A 66 -15.65 2.14 3.26
C VAL A 66 -15.08 2.38 1.86
N ARG A 67 -15.58 1.70 0.82
CA ARG A 67 -15.20 1.89 -0.60
C ARG A 67 -15.04 3.35 -1.04
N PRO A 68 -15.98 4.28 -0.78
CA PRO A 68 -15.83 5.68 -1.21
C PRO A 68 -14.66 6.39 -0.52
N ALA A 69 -14.37 6.06 0.74
CA ALA A 69 -13.30 6.71 1.51
C ALA A 69 -11.90 6.25 1.07
N HIS A 70 -11.76 5.02 0.56
CA HIS A 70 -10.45 4.44 0.21
C HIS A 70 -9.64 5.29 -0.77
N GLY A 71 -10.26 5.91 -1.79
CA GLY A 71 -9.54 6.78 -2.72
C GLY A 71 -8.92 8.00 -2.05
N LEU A 72 -9.62 8.59 -1.09
CA LEU A 72 -9.15 9.75 -0.33
C LEU A 72 -8.03 9.35 0.65
N VAL A 73 -8.26 8.30 1.44
CA VAL A 73 -7.32 7.85 2.47
C VAL A 73 -6.01 7.34 1.85
N PHE A 74 -6.10 6.45 0.85
CA PHE A 74 -4.90 5.90 0.22
C PHE A 74 -4.13 6.95 -0.56
N GLY A 75 -4.82 7.83 -1.29
CA GLY A 75 -4.18 8.96 -1.97
C GLY A 75 -3.47 9.91 -1.01
N ALA A 76 -4.09 10.25 0.13
CA ALA A 76 -3.46 11.09 1.14
C ALA A 76 -2.24 10.41 1.78
N MET A 77 -2.33 9.11 2.07
CA MET A 77 -1.24 8.31 2.62
C MET A 77 -0.05 8.24 1.67
N LEU A 78 -0.27 7.97 0.38
CA LEU A 78 0.80 7.93 -0.63
C LEU A 78 1.49 9.28 -0.77
N ARG A 79 0.73 10.38 -0.87
CA ARG A 79 1.29 11.74 -0.92
C ARG A 79 2.09 12.07 0.33
N GLY A 80 1.63 11.65 1.51
CA GLY A 80 2.35 11.81 2.77
C GLY A 80 3.69 11.07 2.78
N ALA A 81 3.70 9.81 2.31
CA ALA A 81 4.92 9.02 2.20
C ALA A 81 5.95 9.65 1.25
N VAL A 82 5.51 10.16 0.08
CA VAL A 82 6.38 10.85 -0.89
C VAL A 82 6.98 12.11 -0.26
N ARG A 83 6.16 12.98 0.35
CA ARG A 83 6.66 14.20 1.02
C ARG A 83 7.71 13.90 2.09
N LEU A 84 7.49 12.84 2.87
CA LEU A 84 8.42 12.43 3.91
C LEU A 84 9.73 11.89 3.33
N ALA A 85 9.67 11.13 2.23
CA ALA A 85 10.85 10.63 1.54
C ALA A 85 11.69 11.77 0.98
N GLU A 86 11.07 12.75 0.31
CA GLU A 86 11.75 13.94 -0.22
C GLU A 86 12.39 14.79 0.89
N ALA A 87 11.69 14.99 2.01
CA ALA A 87 12.23 15.73 3.15
C ALA A 87 13.48 15.05 3.74
N ARG A 88 13.47 13.70 3.83
CA ARG A 88 14.65 12.94 4.28
C ARG A 88 15.80 13.00 3.30
N ALA A 89 15.52 12.91 1.99
CA ALA A 89 16.55 13.03 0.97
C ALA A 89 17.26 14.39 1.02
N ARG A 90 16.50 15.49 1.20
CA ARG A 90 17.06 16.83 1.37
C ARG A 90 17.89 17.02 2.64
N ALA A 91 17.55 16.32 3.72
CA ALA A 91 18.28 16.41 4.98
C ALA A 91 19.56 15.54 5.01
N ALA A 92 19.69 14.60 4.07
CA ALA A 92 20.82 13.68 3.98
C ALA A 92 21.90 14.11 2.98
N GLY A 93 21.64 15.15 2.18
CA GLY A 93 22.60 15.81 1.30
C GLY A 93 23.05 17.14 1.88
#